data_AF-A0A2H4STK5-F1
#
_entry.id   AF-A0A2H4STK5-F1
#
_cell.length_a   1.000
_cell.length_b   1.000
_cell.length_c   1.000
_cell.angle_alpha   90.00
_cell.angle_beta   90.00
_cell.angle_gamma   90.00
#
_symmetry.space_group_name_H-M   'P 1'
#
loop_
_entity.id
_entity.type
_entity.pdbx_description
1 polymer ?
#
loop_
_entity_poly.entity_id
_entity_poly.type
_entity_poly.pdbx_seq_one_letter_code
_entity_poly.pdbx_strand_id
1 'polypeptide(L)'
;MYTVQKSIPSGISTESRRSSASSVSTAASSVSSTKPVTEANLETSPSVFVSDAPVHPLPAYARDFPKPTSEINIAEALQRKPGRWTISGAIEAGLNRQTCALIDETAELKARSAEYAAAKQALLETAAQMKAAKAKPQ
;
A
#
# COMPACT_ATOMS: atom_id res chain seq x y z
N MET A 1 -16.42 -53.10 20.10
CA MET A 1 -15.43 -52.37 20.93
C MET A 1 -14.69 -51.42 20.01
N TYR A 2 -14.98 -50.12 20.07
CA TYR A 2 -14.39 -49.10 19.21
C TYR A 2 -13.03 -48.66 19.75
N THR A 3 -12.01 -48.50 18.91
CA THR A 3 -10.82 -47.72 19.25
C THR A 3 -10.68 -46.55 18.29
N VAL A 4 -10.69 -45.39 18.93
CA VAL A 4 -10.72 -44.03 18.40
C VAL A 4 -9.38 -43.67 17.74
N GLN A 5 -9.44 -43.09 16.55
CA GLN A 5 -8.32 -42.41 15.91
C GLN A 5 -7.89 -41.18 16.72
N LYS A 6 -6.59 -41.00 16.92
CA LYS A 6 -6.03 -39.79 17.53
C LYS A 6 -5.11 -39.12 16.51
N SER A 7 -5.61 -38.04 15.91
CA SER A 7 -4.87 -37.08 15.10
C SER A 7 -4.26 -35.99 15.99
N ILE A 8 -3.03 -35.58 15.74
CA ILE A 8 -2.47 -34.25 16.13
C ILE A 8 -1.43 -33.82 15.05
N PRO A 9 -1.36 -32.52 14.68
CA PRO A 9 -0.66 -32.01 13.49
C PRO A 9 0.70 -31.36 13.79
N SER A 10 1.60 -31.33 12.80
CA SER A 10 2.82 -30.50 12.77
C SER A 10 3.46 -30.60 11.38
N GLY A 11 3.87 -29.57 10.66
CA GLY A 11 3.84 -28.13 10.84
C GLY A 11 4.19 -27.51 9.49
N ILE A 12 3.57 -26.38 9.14
CA ILE A 12 3.92 -25.63 7.93
C ILE A 12 5.13 -24.75 8.23
N SER A 13 6.27 -25.07 7.63
CA SER A 13 7.41 -24.15 7.58
C SER A 13 7.17 -23.13 6.46
N THR A 14 6.83 -21.91 6.86
CA THR A 14 6.88 -20.73 5.98
C THR A 14 8.31 -20.20 5.91
N GLU A 15 9.07 -20.61 4.90
CA GLU A 15 10.27 -19.88 4.46
C GLU A 15 9.95 -19.22 3.11
N SER A 16 9.65 -17.92 3.13
CA SER A 16 9.43 -17.11 1.92
C SER A 16 10.69 -16.32 1.61
N ARG A 17 11.46 -16.79 0.63
CA ARG A 17 12.61 -16.07 0.07
C ARG A 17 12.11 -14.97 -0.86
N ARG A 18 12.10 -13.74 -0.35
CA ARG A 18 11.87 -12.54 -1.15
C ARG A 18 13.09 -12.31 -2.05
N SER A 19 12.96 -12.64 -3.34
CA SER A 19 13.95 -12.25 -4.35
C SER A 19 13.67 -10.82 -4.80
N SER A 20 14.65 -9.94 -4.61
CA SER A 20 14.64 -8.58 -5.14
C SER A 20 15.10 -8.61 -6.59
N ALA A 21 14.25 -8.16 -7.52
CA ALA A 21 14.69 -7.74 -8.85
C ALA A 21 14.45 -6.23 -8.95
N SER A 22 15.53 -5.46 -8.90
CA SER A 22 15.55 -4.05 -9.26
C SER A 22 15.81 -3.96 -10.75
N SER A 23 14.91 -3.29 -11.48
CA SER A 23 15.19 -2.80 -12.83
C SER A 23 14.65 -1.39 -12.94
N VAL A 24 15.57 -0.43 -12.95
CA VAL A 24 15.32 0.94 -13.37
C VAL A 24 15.23 0.92 -14.89
N SER A 25 14.07 1.25 -15.44
CA SER A 25 13.93 1.58 -16.87
C SER A 25 13.46 3.01 -16.99
N THR A 26 14.40 3.85 -17.43
CA THR A 26 14.22 5.24 -17.84
C THR A 26 13.19 5.31 -18.97
N ALA A 27 12.17 6.14 -18.80
CA ALA A 27 11.14 6.35 -19.80
C ALA A 27 11.69 7.10 -21.02
N ALA A 28 11.64 6.48 -22.20
CA ALA A 28 11.67 7.20 -23.47
C ALA A 28 10.21 7.57 -23.81
N SER A 29 9.91 8.87 -23.79
CA SER A 29 8.62 9.41 -24.18
C SER A 29 8.56 9.48 -25.71
N SER A 30 7.76 8.63 -26.34
CA SER A 30 7.38 8.79 -27.74
C SER A 30 5.89 9.08 -27.81
N VAL A 31 5.59 10.35 -28.11
CA VAL A 31 4.27 10.82 -28.47
C VAL A 31 3.84 10.19 -29.79
N SER A 32 2.87 9.27 -29.73
CA SER A 32 2.13 8.83 -30.92
C SER A 32 0.68 9.28 -30.80
N SER A 33 0.36 10.28 -31.60
CA SER A 33 -1.00 10.69 -31.94
C SER A 33 -1.70 9.56 -32.70
N THR A 34 -2.89 9.16 -32.26
CA THR A 34 -3.74 8.25 -33.04
C THR A 34 -5.16 8.78 -33.09
N LYS A 35 -5.55 9.15 -34.32
CA LYS A 35 -6.91 9.44 -34.78
C LYS A 35 -7.83 8.24 -34.50
N PRO A 36 -9.16 8.44 -34.39
CA PRO A 36 -10.09 7.32 -34.27
C PRO A 36 -10.03 6.45 -35.52
N VAL A 37 -9.64 5.19 -35.33
CA VAL A 37 -9.61 4.15 -36.38
C VAL A 37 -11.03 3.61 -36.53
N THR A 38 -11.54 3.73 -37.76
CA THR A 38 -12.75 3.12 -38.28
C THR A 38 -12.78 1.62 -37.98
N GLU A 39 -13.95 1.10 -37.60
CA GLU A 39 -14.15 -0.32 -37.29
C GLU A 39 -13.59 -1.24 -38.38
N ALA A 40 -12.56 -2.00 -38.03
CA ALA A 40 -12.10 -3.14 -38.82
C ALA A 40 -12.96 -4.34 -38.43
N ASN A 41 -13.92 -4.68 -39.30
CA ASN A 41 -14.61 -5.97 -39.29
C ASN A 41 -13.55 -7.06 -39.50
N LEU A 42 -13.10 -7.68 -38.41
CA LEU A 42 -12.18 -8.82 -38.44
C LEU A 42 -13.03 -10.09 -38.56
N GLU A 43 -13.36 -10.48 -39.79
CA GLU A 43 -13.88 -11.82 -40.09
C GLU A 43 -12.81 -12.84 -39.66
N THR A 44 -12.92 -13.30 -38.43
CA THR A 44 -12.00 -14.27 -37.85
C THR A 44 -12.57 -15.64 -38.18
N SER A 45 -12.09 -16.23 -39.28
CA SER A 45 -12.30 -17.64 -39.59
C SER A 45 -11.97 -18.50 -38.35
N PRO A 46 -12.84 -19.46 -37.96
CA PRO A 46 -12.59 -20.30 -36.79
C PRO A 46 -11.53 -21.36 -37.13
N SER A 47 -10.26 -20.95 -37.13
CA SER A 47 -9.13 -21.89 -37.06
C SER A 47 -9.12 -22.48 -35.66
N VAL A 48 -9.80 -23.62 -35.48
CA VAL A 48 -9.84 -24.37 -34.23
C VAL A 48 -8.42 -24.91 -33.93
N PHE A 49 -7.68 -24.22 -33.07
CA PHE A 49 -6.42 -24.73 -32.53
C PHE A 49 -6.72 -25.78 -31.47
N VAL A 50 -6.99 -27.01 -31.89
CA VAL A 50 -7.07 -28.18 -31.00
C VAL A 50 -5.65 -28.68 -30.75
N SER A 51 -5.14 -28.54 -29.53
CA SER A 51 -3.94 -29.28 -29.13
C SER A 51 -4.36 -30.71 -28.80
N ASP A 52 -4.02 -31.65 -29.68
CA ASP A 52 -4.29 -33.09 -29.52
C ASP A 52 -3.24 -33.79 -28.63
N ALA A 53 -2.34 -33.02 -27.99
CA ALA A 53 -1.22 -33.53 -27.22
C ALA A 53 -1.26 -33.06 -25.74
N PRO A 54 -1.36 -33.97 -24.75
CA PRO A 54 -1.36 -33.64 -23.32
C PRO A 54 -0.09 -32.93 -22.81
N VAL A 55 0.98 -32.93 -23.61
CA VAL A 55 2.33 -32.51 -23.20
C VAL A 55 2.55 -31.00 -23.32
N HIS A 56 1.74 -30.32 -24.14
CA HIS A 56 1.90 -28.88 -24.37
C HIS A 56 0.55 -28.17 -24.26
N PRO A 57 0.30 -27.42 -23.16
CA PRO A 57 -0.92 -26.63 -23.06
C PRO A 57 -0.95 -25.59 -24.19
N LEU A 58 -2.15 -25.31 -24.68
CA LEU A 58 -2.36 -24.28 -25.69
C LEU A 58 -1.76 -22.93 -25.24
N PRO A 59 -1.11 -22.19 -26.16
CA PRO A 59 -0.57 -20.87 -25.85
C PRO A 59 -1.71 -19.94 -25.39
N ALA A 60 -1.41 -19.00 -24.49
CA ALA A 60 -2.43 -18.23 -23.77
C ALA A 60 -3.50 -17.58 -24.67
N TYR A 61 -3.13 -17.12 -25.87
CA TYR A 61 -4.06 -16.50 -26.83
C TYR A 61 -4.99 -17.50 -27.55
N ALA A 62 -4.61 -18.79 -27.60
CA ALA A 62 -5.39 -19.85 -28.24
C ALA A 62 -6.26 -20.63 -27.23
N ARG A 63 -6.30 -20.18 -25.97
CA ARG A 63 -7.13 -20.81 -24.94
C ARG A 63 -8.51 -20.18 -24.99
N ASP A 64 -9.54 -21.01 -25.06
CA ASP A 64 -10.90 -20.57 -24.85
C ASP A 64 -11.09 -20.18 -23.38
N PHE A 65 -11.23 -18.89 -23.12
CA PHE A 65 -11.59 -18.39 -21.80
C PHE A 65 -13.11 -18.35 -21.64
N PRO A 66 -13.65 -18.68 -20.45
CA PRO A 66 -15.07 -18.53 -20.20
C PRO A 66 -15.47 -17.08 -20.44
N LYS A 67 -16.50 -16.89 -21.26
CA LYS A 67 -17.08 -15.56 -21.45
C LYS A 67 -17.67 -15.10 -20.12
N PRO A 68 -17.52 -13.82 -19.75
CA PRO A 68 -18.17 -13.29 -18.57
C PRO A 68 -19.68 -13.51 -18.69
N THR A 69 -20.28 -14.10 -17.66
CA THR A 69 -21.71 -14.46 -17.63
C THR A 69 -22.62 -13.23 -17.60
N SER A 70 -22.10 -12.10 -17.10
CA SER A 70 -22.84 -10.84 -16.94
C SER A 70 -22.15 -9.71 -17.68
N GLU A 71 -22.94 -8.78 -18.19
CA GLU A 71 -22.43 -7.49 -18.70
C GLU A 71 -21.72 -6.73 -17.58
N ILE A 72 -20.60 -6.10 -17.93
CA ILE A 72 -19.84 -5.29 -16.97
C ILE A 72 -20.62 -3.99 -16.76
N ASN A 73 -21.07 -3.74 -15.53
CA ASN A 73 -21.69 -2.48 -15.17
C ASN A 73 -20.64 -1.36 -15.12
N ILE A 74 -20.54 -0.60 -16.22
CA ILE A 74 -19.55 0.48 -16.39
C ILE A 74 -19.77 1.58 -15.35
N ALA A 75 -21.02 1.91 -15.04
CA ALA A 75 -21.34 2.96 -14.08
C ALA A 75 -20.83 2.61 -12.67
N GLU A 76 -21.05 1.36 -12.25
CA GLU A 76 -20.54 0.86 -10.97
C GLU A 76 -19.00 0.76 -10.96
N ALA A 77 -18.39 0.31 -12.06
CA ALA A 77 -16.94 0.20 -12.18
C ALA A 77 -16.23 1.55 -12.04
N LEU A 78 -16.81 2.62 -12.60
CA LEU A 78 -16.26 3.98 -12.50
C LEU A 78 -16.47 4.61 -11.12
N GLN A 79 -17.56 4.27 -10.43
CA GLN A 79 -17.84 4.79 -9.09
C GLN A 79 -17.00 4.11 -8.01
N ARG A 80 -16.46 2.92 -8.29
CA ARG A 80 -15.56 2.24 -7.35
C ARG A 80 -14.31 3.08 -7.10
N LYS A 81 -13.93 3.18 -5.83
CA LYS A 81 -12.65 3.77 -5.45
C LYS A 81 -11.51 2.99 -6.12
N PRO A 82 -10.51 3.69 -6.68
CA PRO A 82 -9.41 3.03 -7.34
C PRO A 82 -8.59 2.21 -6.33
N GLY A 83 -8.08 1.06 -6.77
CA GLY A 83 -7.30 0.17 -5.90
C GLY A 83 -5.99 0.80 -5.43
N ARG A 84 -5.36 0.18 -4.41
CA ARG A 84 -4.08 0.62 -3.81
C ARG A 84 -2.90 0.70 -4.77
N TRP A 85 -2.97 0.02 -5.92
CA TRP A 85 -1.95 0.07 -6.96
C TRP A 85 -1.96 1.40 -7.73
N THR A 86 -3.03 2.21 -7.58
CA THR A 86 -3.10 3.56 -8.12
C THR A 86 -2.48 4.58 -7.15
N ILE A 87 -2.04 5.73 -7.69
CA ILE A 87 -1.47 6.83 -6.89
C ILE A 87 -2.48 7.28 -5.82
N SER A 88 -3.74 7.51 -6.21
CA SER A 88 -4.80 7.90 -5.29
C SER A 88 -5.03 6.85 -4.20
N GLY A 89 -5.03 5.56 -4.55
CA GLY A 89 -5.17 4.47 -3.58
C GLY A 89 -3.98 4.32 -2.64
N ALA A 90 -2.76 4.62 -3.10
CA ALA A 90 -1.57 4.64 -2.26
C ALA A 90 -1.61 5.80 -1.24
N ILE A 91 -2.04 6.99 -1.69
CA ILE A 91 -2.22 8.15 -0.82
C ILE A 91 -3.30 7.89 0.24
N GLU A 92 -4.48 7.40 -0.16
CA GLU A 92 -5.58 7.08 0.76
C GLU A 92 -5.16 6.03 1.81
N ALA A 93 -4.40 5.02 1.41
CA ALA A 93 -3.86 4.01 2.33
C ALA A 93 -2.82 4.58 3.30
N GLY A 94 -2.04 5.59 2.88
CA GLY A 94 -1.06 6.30 3.71
C GLY A 94 -1.69 7.25 4.73
N LEU A 95 -2.76 7.94 4.35
CA LEU A 95 -3.48 8.88 5.22
C LEU A 95 -3.97 8.21 6.51
N ASN A 96 -4.53 7.00 6.39
CA ASN A 96 -5.01 6.22 7.54
C ASN A 96 -3.90 5.79 8.51
N ARG A 97 -2.63 5.78 8.07
CA ARG A 97 -1.49 5.49 8.95
C ARG A 97 -1.00 6.73 9.69
N GLN A 98 -1.12 7.91 9.08
CA GLN A 98 -0.65 9.16 9.67
C GLN A 98 -1.52 9.65 10.83
N THR A 99 -2.83 9.36 10.80
CA THR A 99 -3.76 9.76 11.86
C THR A 99 -3.44 9.15 13.23
N CYS A 100 -2.89 7.92 13.27
CA CYS A 100 -2.46 7.30 14.52
C CYS A 100 -1.17 7.92 15.09
N ALA A 101 -0.23 8.35 14.24
CA ALA A 101 1.03 8.93 14.68
C ALA A 101 0.89 10.38 15.20
N LEU A 102 -0.03 11.15 14.61
CA LEU A 102 -0.22 12.57 14.94
C LEU A 102 -0.76 12.77 16.38
N ILE A 103 -1.56 11.84 16.88
CA ILE A 103 -2.12 11.94 18.24
C ILE A 103 -1.01 11.87 19.30
N ASP A 104 -0.02 11.00 19.11
CA ASP A 104 1.08 10.79 20.05
C ASP A 104 2.03 12.01 20.08
N GLU A 105 2.39 12.53 18.91
CA GLU A 105 3.25 13.71 18.80
C GLU A 105 2.64 14.95 19.46
N THR A 106 1.32 15.13 19.41
CA THR A 106 0.68 16.30 20.04
C THR A 106 0.69 16.25 21.56
N ALA A 107 0.67 15.06 22.16
CA ALA A 107 0.76 14.90 23.61
C ALA A 107 2.19 15.17 24.08
N GLU A 108 3.18 14.62 23.38
CA GLU A 108 4.60 14.87 23.66
C GLU A 108 4.98 16.35 23.50
N LEU A 109 4.48 17.01 22.45
CA LEU A 109 4.76 18.43 22.20
C LEU A 109 4.17 19.32 23.31
N LYS A 110 2.97 18.99 23.82
CA LYS A 110 2.37 19.67 24.97
C LYS A 110 3.19 19.46 26.24
N ALA A 111 3.59 18.23 26.55
CA ALA A 111 4.43 17.93 27.70
C ALA A 111 5.76 18.71 27.66
N ARG A 112 6.43 18.68 26.52
CA ARG A 112 7.69 19.42 26.29
C ARG A 112 7.53 20.94 26.47
N SER A 113 6.40 21.49 26.03
CA SER A 113 6.11 22.92 26.19
C SER A 113 5.90 23.32 27.65
N ALA A 114 5.27 22.46 28.45
CA ALA A 114 5.07 22.69 29.88
C ALA A 114 6.40 22.59 30.65
N GLU A 115 7.24 21.61 30.32
CA GLU A 115 8.58 21.48 30.89
C GLU A 115 9.45 22.71 30.61
N TYR A 116 9.41 23.23 29.37
CA TYR A 116 10.14 24.44 29.01
C TYR A 116 9.65 25.66 29.79
N ALA A 117 8.34 25.81 29.97
CA ALA A 117 7.78 26.90 30.77
C ALA A 117 8.19 26.82 32.25
N ALA A 118 8.17 25.62 32.83
CA ALA A 118 8.62 25.37 34.21
C ALA A 118 10.12 25.67 34.38
N ALA A 119 10.96 25.19 33.46
CA ALA A 119 12.40 25.45 33.48
C ALA A 119 12.71 26.95 33.38
N LYS A 120 11.97 27.69 32.54
CA LYS A 120 12.10 29.15 32.43
C LYS A 120 11.79 29.85 33.74
N GLN A 121 10.73 29.44 34.45
CA GLN A 121 10.39 30.03 35.76
C GLN A 121 11.45 29.73 36.81
N ALA A 122 11.90 28.48 36.90
CA ALA A 122 12.97 28.09 37.84
C ALA A 122 14.27 28.90 37.61
N LEU A 123 14.64 29.16 36.36
CA LEU A 123 15.80 29.98 36.03
C LEU A 123 15.63 31.45 36.49
N LEU A 124 14.43 32.02 36.36
CA LEU A 124 14.16 33.37 36.82
C LEU A 124 14.17 33.48 38.35
N GLU A 125 13.62 32.49 39.04
CA GLU A 125 13.62 32.42 40.51
C GLU A 125 15.04 32.32 41.06
N THR A 126 15.86 31.41 40.51
CA THR A 126 17.26 31.26 40.90
C THR A 126 18.06 32.54 40.64
N ALA A 127 17.84 33.21 39.50
CA ALA A 127 18.46 34.50 39.22
C ALA A 127 18.04 35.59 40.22
N ALA A 128 16.76 35.62 40.63
CA ALA A 128 16.26 36.55 41.64
C ALA A 128 16.90 36.27 43.02
N GLN A 129 17.02 35.02 43.43
CA GLN A 129 17.69 34.61 44.67
C GLN A 129 19.17 35.00 44.67
N MET A 130 19.90 34.76 43.57
CA MET A 130 21.30 35.16 43.44
C MET A 130 21.47 36.69 43.53
N LYS A 131 20.56 37.44 42.93
CA LYS A 131 20.57 38.91 43.01
C LYS A 131 20.28 39.41 44.42
N ALA A 132 19.33 38.80 45.13
CA ALA A 132 19.01 39.14 46.52
C ALA A 132 20.15 38.81 47.49
N ALA A 133 20.81 37.66 47.32
CA ALA A 133 21.98 37.27 48.11
C ALA A 133 23.17 38.23 47.92
N LYS A 134 23.37 38.74 46.70
CA LYS A 134 24.42 39.72 46.40
C LYS A 134 24.13 41.12 46.94
N ALA A 135 22.86 41.44 47.21
CA ALA A 135 22.42 42.75 47.70
C ALA A 135 22.39 42.87 49.23
N LYS A 136 22.82 41.85 49.99
CA LYS A 136 22.97 41.92 51.44
C LYS A 136 24.44 42.21 51.80
N PRO A 137 24.87 43.49 51.89
CA PRO A 137 26.18 43.83 52.42
C PRO A 137 26.20 43.51 53.93
N GLN A 138 27.32 42.96 54.41
CA GLN A 138 27.68 42.95 55.82
C GLN A 138 27.99 44.37 56.31
#